data_AF-A0A9P9BHM0-F1
#
_entry.id   AF-A0A9P9BHM0-F1
#
_cell.length_a   1.000
_cell.length_b   1.000
_cell.length_c   1.000
_cell.angle_alpha   90.00
_cell.angle_beta   90.00
_cell.angle_gamma   90.00
#
_symmetry.space_group_name_H-M   'P 1'
#
loop_
_entity.id
_entity.type
_entity.pdbx_description
1 polymer ?
#
loop_
_entity_poly.entity_id
_entity_poly.type
_entity_poly.pdbx_seq_one_letter_code
_entity_poly.pdbx_strand_id
1 'polypeptide(L)'
;MSQMLHIERLSLLVDPAAGSESNVVVEKSTHSIWDAYLLRADVPRNVNRFRRQQIIYNKVLERYVLLVRDGCVGQLGHISTSSREVLSAPSLRPVTIRFKALFKLATGKVWEQRYSEQKFRRRTEQYEFVELDYVSSRRASPPELPDDTWLNLTVVDEVRTMMDLILHGASAQASKQSQDLEQTRSWSSYTAPYQELSQYTMYLGFRILKLIGNVLEATDGSVKWKTMQRLTSRYRSQIPHCRASTHYTPVISSYQALLLELRLLSSLWPEQQEISRAANSVCTRATMHWHTQGVLAQPLYQAYSSLRHGFRRLTDRSSLEYRELCQYLHGSNHPVHRTYFEVQDIYRVFIKSGLPNGYQEWIDSKTPTSDTSSMSTSESPPNIQTSYRDAEDRRLLWHGTPLDSLLGILDLGLQIRRRGASFTGTMFGNGIYLADCSSKSAGYCRHQENANRASISGGQRPNSGGAGRATKSKSAEAVLLLCEADVGSNRLLSQHCIPEGHNVVEASRGQQRCIQGLGQNGPAAWKGVGWNIQAAPSAKPGVVLMPDTTSPYGEGYSRGVLRFNEYVMFRASHLIIRYVFRLKISGPGC
;
A
#
# COMPACT_ATOMS: atom_id res chain seq x y z
N MET A 1 -24.92 27.72 39.82
CA MET A 1 -25.22 26.60 40.74
C MET A 1 -24.08 25.60 40.65
N SER A 2 -23.44 25.38 41.78
CA SER A 2 -22.27 24.52 41.98
C SER A 2 -22.62 23.06 41.70
N GLN A 3 -22.09 22.47 40.62
CA GLN A 3 -21.96 21.01 40.55
C GLN A 3 -20.61 20.66 41.18
N MET A 4 -20.65 20.43 42.49
CA MET A 4 -19.66 19.61 43.17
C MET A 4 -19.56 18.30 42.39
N LEU A 5 -18.45 18.09 41.69
CA LEU A 5 -18.02 16.77 41.26
C LEU A 5 -17.77 15.97 42.55
N HIS A 6 -18.82 15.31 43.06
CA HIS A 6 -18.60 14.11 43.81
C HIS A 6 -17.68 13.24 42.95
N ILE A 7 -16.54 12.86 43.51
CA ILE A 7 -15.68 11.82 42.94
C ILE A 7 -16.50 10.52 43.05
N GLU A 8 -17.51 10.40 42.19
CA GLU A 8 -18.22 9.17 41.92
C GLU A 8 -17.18 8.14 41.47
N ARG A 9 -17.38 6.87 41.84
CA ARG A 9 -16.40 5.78 41.66
C ARG A 9 -15.88 5.72 40.22
N LEU A 10 -14.69 6.30 40.00
CA LEU A 10 -13.93 6.14 38.77
C LEU A 10 -13.56 4.66 38.62
N SER A 11 -13.93 4.04 37.50
CA SER A 11 -13.51 2.68 37.15
C SER A 11 -12.32 2.77 36.21
N LEU A 12 -11.12 2.70 36.78
CA LEU A 12 -9.87 2.71 36.03
C LEU A 12 -9.37 1.28 35.86
N LEU A 13 -9.37 0.76 34.63
CA LEU A 13 -8.72 -0.52 34.34
C LEU A 13 -7.21 -0.41 34.58
N VAL A 14 -6.70 -1.21 35.51
CA VAL A 14 -5.28 -1.30 35.84
C VAL A 14 -4.60 -2.30 34.91
N ASP A 15 -3.35 -2.01 34.49
CA ASP A 15 -2.57 -2.96 33.70
C ASP A 15 -2.49 -4.34 34.38
N PRO A 16 -2.74 -5.45 33.67
CA PRO A 16 -2.68 -6.79 34.25
C PRO A 16 -1.34 -7.15 34.92
N ALA A 17 -0.24 -6.48 34.56
CA ALA A 17 1.08 -6.68 35.15
C ALA A 17 1.32 -5.84 36.44
N ALA A 18 0.37 -4.99 36.83
CA ALA A 18 0.51 -4.07 37.96
C ALA A 18 0.48 -4.76 39.34
N GLY A 19 -0.01 -6.00 39.42
CA GLY A 19 -0.26 -6.70 40.68
C GLY A 19 -1.58 -6.29 41.35
N SER A 20 -2.08 -7.16 42.23
CA SER A 20 -3.47 -7.13 42.74
C SER A 20 -3.83 -5.92 43.62
N GLU A 21 -2.85 -5.20 44.17
CA GLU A 21 -3.07 -4.06 45.07
C GLU A 21 -2.65 -2.69 44.47
N SER A 22 -2.51 -2.64 43.15
CA SER A 22 -2.11 -1.42 42.44
C SER A 22 -3.30 -0.64 41.94
N ASN A 23 -3.23 0.69 42.03
CA ASN A 23 -4.24 1.59 41.45
C ASN A 23 -3.60 2.62 40.52
N VAL A 24 -4.30 2.99 39.46
CA VAL A 24 -3.88 4.12 38.59
C VAL A 24 -3.91 5.42 39.41
N VAL A 25 -2.86 6.23 39.26
CA VAL A 25 -2.72 7.49 40.01
C VAL A 25 -3.59 8.57 39.39
N VAL A 26 -4.41 9.20 40.24
CA VAL A 26 -5.18 10.40 39.91
C VAL A 26 -4.64 11.57 40.73
N GLU A 27 -4.07 12.56 40.07
CA GLU A 27 -3.53 13.75 40.71
C GLU A 27 -4.64 14.81 40.86
N LYS A 28 -5.11 15.01 42.09
CA LYS A 28 -6.24 15.92 42.40
C LYS A 28 -5.94 17.38 42.07
N SER A 29 -4.71 17.84 42.26
CA SER A 29 -4.33 19.25 42.04
C SER A 29 -4.41 19.68 40.58
N THR A 30 -4.11 18.76 39.66
CA THR A 30 -4.08 19.03 38.21
C THR A 30 -5.27 18.39 37.49
N HIS A 31 -6.15 17.69 38.22
CA HIS A 31 -7.17 16.80 37.67
C HIS A 31 -6.63 15.82 36.61
N SER A 32 -5.34 15.45 36.72
CA SER A 32 -4.71 14.55 35.74
C SER A 32 -4.89 13.10 36.16
N ILE A 33 -5.52 12.32 35.28
CA ILE A 33 -5.51 10.86 35.34
C ILE A 33 -4.28 10.40 34.59
N TRP A 34 -3.35 9.71 35.26
CA TRP A 34 -2.10 9.26 34.65
C TRP A 34 -2.27 7.94 33.91
N ASP A 35 -3.16 7.95 32.92
CA ASP A 35 -3.44 6.87 32.00
C ASP A 35 -3.54 7.45 30.59
N ALA A 36 -2.71 6.96 29.67
CA ALA A 36 -2.79 7.33 28.27
C ALA A 36 -2.95 6.10 27.41
N TYR A 37 -4.14 5.96 26.83
CA TYR A 37 -4.43 4.98 25.80
C TYR A 37 -4.17 5.60 24.42
N LEU A 38 -3.29 4.98 23.66
CA LEU A 38 -2.80 5.47 22.39
C LEU A 38 -3.07 4.46 21.28
N LEU A 39 -3.50 4.94 20.12
CA LEU A 39 -3.75 4.11 18.95
C LEU A 39 -2.90 4.57 17.76
N ARG A 40 -2.49 3.60 16.96
CA ARG A 40 -1.85 3.84 15.67
C ARG A 40 -2.40 2.87 14.65
N ALA A 41 -3.05 3.43 13.63
CA ALA A 41 -3.44 2.70 12.44
C ALA A 41 -2.82 3.32 11.18
N ASP A 42 -2.24 2.49 10.33
CA ASP A 42 -1.77 2.82 8.99
C ASP A 42 -2.24 1.71 8.05
N VAL A 43 -3.37 1.93 7.40
CA VAL A 43 -4.01 0.91 6.55
C VAL A 43 -3.10 0.48 5.40
N PRO A 44 -2.47 1.40 4.63
CA PRO A 44 -1.49 1.03 3.60
C PRO A 44 -0.33 0.16 4.10
N ARG A 45 0.12 0.34 5.35
CA ARG A 45 1.23 -0.43 5.94
C ARG A 45 0.78 -1.57 6.86
N ASN A 46 -0.52 -1.85 6.90
CA ASN A 46 -1.14 -2.82 7.80
C ASN A 46 -0.77 -2.65 9.29
N VAL A 47 -0.57 -1.42 9.72
CA VAL A 47 -0.30 -1.15 11.14
C VAL A 47 -1.64 -1.02 11.85
N ASN A 48 -1.81 -1.78 12.93
CA ASN A 48 -2.91 -1.65 13.87
C ASN A 48 -2.39 -1.97 15.28
N ARG A 49 -1.89 -0.94 15.98
CA ARG A 49 -1.25 -1.11 17.29
C ARG A 49 -1.87 -0.19 18.33
N PHE A 50 -1.97 -0.70 19.55
CA PHE A 50 -2.19 0.14 20.72
C PHE A 50 -0.89 0.31 21.50
N ARG A 51 -0.87 1.36 22.32
CA ARG A 51 0.07 1.53 23.40
C ARG A 51 -0.68 2.16 24.57
N ARG A 52 -0.65 1.55 25.74
CA ARG A 52 -1.17 2.13 26.97
C ARG A 52 -0.02 2.39 27.92
N GLN A 53 0.04 3.58 28.51
CA GLN A 53 1.01 3.91 29.54
C GLN A 53 0.26 4.41 30.78
N GLN A 54 0.59 3.83 31.94
CA GLN A 54 -0.08 4.10 33.21
C GLN A 54 0.94 4.39 34.30
N ILE A 55 0.68 5.40 35.11
CA ILE A 55 1.34 5.52 36.42
C ILE A 55 0.42 4.85 37.43
N ILE A 56 0.92 3.81 38.06
CA ILE A 56 0.24 3.12 39.16
C ILE A 56 0.95 3.45 40.48
N TYR A 57 0.22 3.35 41.58
CA TYR A 57 0.78 3.27 42.91
C TYR A 57 0.62 1.83 43.41
N ASN A 58 1.75 1.13 43.60
CA ASN A 58 1.78 -0.19 44.19
C ASN A 58 1.81 -0.04 45.71
N LYS A 59 0.74 -0.45 46.38
CA LYS A 59 0.59 -0.29 47.84
C LYS A 59 1.57 -1.17 48.63
N VAL A 60 1.86 -2.37 48.14
CA VAL A 60 2.76 -3.33 48.82
C VAL A 60 4.19 -2.82 48.82
N LEU A 61 4.63 -2.25 47.70
CA LEU A 61 5.99 -1.71 47.55
C LEU A 61 6.10 -0.25 47.99
N GLU A 62 4.98 0.42 48.27
CA GLU A 62 4.89 1.86 48.55
C GLU A 62 5.59 2.73 47.49
N ARG A 63 5.39 2.39 46.21
CA ARG A 63 6.09 3.04 45.09
C ARG A 63 5.17 3.37 43.93
N TYR A 64 5.52 4.45 43.26
CA TYR A 64 4.96 4.83 41.96
C TYR A 64 5.69 4.08 40.86
N VAL A 65 4.93 3.40 40.00
CA VAL A 65 5.47 2.60 38.90
C VAL A 65 4.87 3.08 37.58
N LEU A 66 5.73 3.35 36.59
CA LEU A 66 5.32 3.62 35.23
C LEU A 66 5.33 2.33 34.41
N LEU A 67 4.15 1.85 34.06
CA LEU A 67 3.96 0.71 33.17
C LEU A 67 3.68 1.19 31.75
N VAL A 68 4.23 0.48 30.77
CA VAL A 68 3.91 0.65 29.36
C VAL A 68 3.59 -0.71 28.77
N ARG A 69 2.39 -0.83 28.21
CA ARG A 69 1.97 -1.99 27.43
C ARG A 69 1.77 -1.61 25.98
N ASP A 70 2.30 -2.40 25.06
CA ASP A 70 2.08 -2.24 23.62
C ASP A 70 1.79 -3.58 22.95
N GLY A 71 1.08 -3.52 21.81
CA GLY A 71 0.73 -4.70 21.05
C GLY A 71 -0.29 -4.43 19.95
N CYS A 72 -0.82 -5.50 19.36
CA CYS A 72 -1.93 -5.43 18.41
C CYS A 72 -3.26 -5.17 19.15
N VAL A 73 -4.12 -4.32 18.59
CA VAL A 73 -5.43 -4.01 19.18
C VAL A 73 -6.29 -5.27 19.26
N GLY A 74 -6.91 -5.53 20.42
CA GLY A 74 -7.86 -6.63 20.66
C GLY A 74 -7.23 -7.98 21.00
N GLN A 75 -5.99 -8.26 20.61
CA GLN A 75 -5.39 -9.60 20.79
C GLN A 75 -5.06 -9.93 22.24
N LEU A 76 -5.27 -11.20 22.62
CA LEU A 76 -4.89 -11.78 23.92
C LEU A 76 -3.45 -12.33 23.91
N GLY A 77 -2.80 -12.33 25.08
CA GLY A 77 -1.59 -13.11 25.35
C GLY A 77 -0.25 -12.38 25.26
N HIS A 78 0.77 -13.01 25.86
CA HIS A 78 2.16 -12.52 25.97
C HIS A 78 2.94 -12.52 24.64
N ILE A 79 2.42 -13.22 23.62
CA ILE A 79 3.08 -13.39 22.31
C ILE A 79 2.90 -12.15 21.42
N SER A 80 1.83 -11.37 21.64
CA SER A 80 1.49 -10.18 20.82
C SER A 80 1.38 -8.89 21.66
N THR A 81 1.42 -9.00 22.99
CA THR A 81 1.45 -7.84 23.89
C THR A 81 2.62 -7.95 24.85
N SER A 82 3.38 -6.86 25.00
CA SER A 82 4.46 -6.74 25.98
C SER A 82 4.12 -5.65 26.98
N SER A 83 4.06 -5.99 28.25
CA SER A 83 4.04 -5.00 29.35
C SER A 83 5.45 -4.88 29.91
N ARG A 84 5.89 -3.65 30.16
CA ARG A 84 7.19 -3.37 30.78
C ARG A 84 7.05 -2.32 31.87
N GLU A 85 7.73 -2.57 32.98
CA GLU A 85 8.05 -1.54 33.96
C GLU A 85 9.16 -0.65 33.40
N VAL A 86 8.88 0.65 33.28
CA VAL A 86 9.83 1.63 32.76
C VAL A 86 10.60 2.31 33.87
N LEU A 87 9.93 2.60 34.98
CA LEU A 87 10.49 3.35 36.10
C LEU A 87 9.67 3.07 37.37
N SER A 88 10.36 2.85 38.49
CA SER A 88 9.76 2.76 39.83
C SER A 88 10.46 3.72 40.80
N ALA A 89 9.69 4.59 41.45
CA ALA A 89 10.21 5.63 42.34
C ALA A 89 9.31 5.81 43.58
N PRO A 90 9.87 6.26 44.72
CA PRO A 90 9.08 6.54 45.93
C PRO A 90 8.25 7.83 45.81
N SER A 91 8.55 8.70 44.84
CA SER A 91 7.81 9.95 44.62
C SER A 91 7.24 10.04 43.20
N LEU A 92 6.11 10.74 43.06
CA LEU A 92 5.38 10.85 41.80
C LEU A 92 6.12 11.68 40.73
N ARG A 93 6.85 12.73 41.15
CA ARG A 93 7.51 13.70 40.25
C ARG A 93 8.45 13.10 39.20
N PRO A 94 9.41 12.22 39.52
CA PRO A 94 10.27 11.59 38.50
C PRO A 94 9.47 10.73 37.51
N VAL A 95 8.40 10.08 37.99
CA VAL A 95 7.55 9.21 37.19
C VAL A 95 6.70 10.01 36.21
N THR A 96 6.13 11.14 36.64
CA THR A 96 5.36 12.04 35.75
C THR A 96 6.23 12.69 34.68
N ILE A 97 7.46 13.10 35.00
CA ILE A 97 8.43 13.60 34.01
C ILE A 97 8.68 12.54 32.93
N ARG A 98 8.94 11.29 33.35
CA ARG A 98 9.19 10.19 32.41
C ARG A 98 7.96 9.85 31.57
N PHE A 99 6.77 9.83 32.17
CA PHE A 99 5.51 9.62 31.49
C PHE A 99 5.28 10.66 30.37
N LYS A 100 5.44 11.96 30.68
CA LYS A 100 5.29 13.06 29.71
C LYS A 100 6.30 12.95 28.57
N ALA A 101 7.54 12.58 28.87
CA ALA A 101 8.57 12.36 27.87
C ALA A 101 8.22 11.20 26.91
N LEU A 102 7.74 10.07 27.44
CA LEU A 102 7.30 8.94 26.62
C LEU A 102 6.06 9.27 25.77
N PHE A 103 5.11 10.02 26.34
CA PHE A 103 3.94 10.51 25.61
C PHE A 103 4.36 11.37 24.42
N LYS A 104 5.24 12.36 24.64
CA LYS A 104 5.77 13.23 23.57
C LYS A 104 6.54 12.46 22.51
N LEU A 105 7.30 11.45 22.90
CA LEU A 105 8.00 10.59 21.95
C LEU A 105 7.02 9.81 21.06
N ALA A 106 5.92 9.30 21.63
CA ALA A 106 4.94 8.49 20.90
C ALA A 106 4.00 9.32 20.01
N THR A 107 3.55 10.49 20.48
CA THR A 107 2.50 11.30 19.83
C THR A 107 3.04 12.54 19.13
N GLY A 108 4.26 12.98 19.49
CA GLY A 108 4.79 14.29 19.09
C GLY A 108 4.22 15.48 19.88
N LYS A 109 3.28 15.26 20.81
CA LYS A 109 2.61 16.31 21.59
C LYS A 109 3.09 16.32 23.04
N VAL A 110 3.16 17.48 23.67
CA VAL A 110 3.29 17.54 25.14
C VAL A 110 1.97 17.12 25.80
N TRP A 111 2.03 16.58 27.01
CA TRP A 111 0.87 15.98 27.70
C TRP A 111 -0.28 16.97 27.91
N GLU A 112 0.05 18.22 28.20
CA GLU A 112 -0.90 19.31 28.39
C GLU A 112 -1.65 19.67 27.09
N GLN A 113 -1.09 19.31 25.94
CA GLN A 113 -1.67 19.53 24.61
C GLN A 113 -2.32 18.26 24.04
N ARG A 114 -2.59 17.23 24.85
CA ARG A 114 -3.14 15.95 24.39
C ARG A 114 -4.46 16.07 23.61
N TYR A 115 -5.28 17.07 23.91
CA TYR A 115 -6.54 17.38 23.23
C TYR A 115 -6.42 18.29 22.01
N SER A 116 -5.22 18.83 21.73
CA SER A 116 -5.04 19.75 20.61
C SER A 116 -5.23 19.04 19.26
N GLU A 117 -5.97 19.69 18.36
CA GLU A 117 -6.06 19.26 16.96
C GLU A 117 -4.68 19.40 16.29
N GLN A 118 -4.19 18.31 15.69
CA GLN A 118 -2.87 18.31 15.05
C GLN A 118 -2.94 18.97 13.67
N LYS A 119 -2.32 20.15 13.52
CA LYS A 119 -2.21 20.84 12.22
C LYS A 119 -0.98 20.35 11.44
N PHE A 120 -1.21 19.80 10.25
CA PHE A 120 -0.28 19.53 9.14
C PHE A 120 0.98 18.64 9.37
N ARG A 121 1.19 17.72 8.41
CA ARG A 121 2.35 16.79 8.24
C ARG A 121 2.56 15.77 9.37
N ARG A 122 1.77 14.69 9.33
CA ARG A 122 2.08 13.45 10.05
C ARG A 122 3.43 12.89 9.61
N ARG A 123 4.29 12.53 10.57
CA ARG A 123 5.21 11.41 10.36
C ARG A 123 4.38 10.13 10.40
N THR A 124 4.62 9.20 9.49
CA THR A 124 3.88 7.93 9.30
C THR A 124 3.92 6.96 10.50
N GLU A 125 4.46 7.40 11.65
CA GLU A 125 4.83 6.53 12.77
C GLU A 125 4.28 6.98 14.13
N GLN A 126 3.52 8.08 14.19
CA GLN A 126 3.02 8.62 15.45
C GLN A 126 1.71 7.96 15.90
N TYR A 127 1.54 7.85 17.21
CA TYR A 127 0.30 7.44 17.86
C TYR A 127 -0.61 8.64 18.12
N GLU A 128 -1.92 8.41 18.10
CA GLU A 128 -2.95 9.36 18.52
C GLU A 128 -3.40 9.05 19.95
N PHE A 129 -3.71 10.10 20.71
CA PHE A 129 -4.30 9.96 22.05
C PHE A 129 -5.80 9.73 21.92
N VAL A 130 -6.29 8.68 22.58
CA VAL A 130 -7.69 8.31 22.62
C VAL A 130 -8.18 8.50 24.04
N GLU A 131 -9.15 9.39 24.21
CA GLU A 131 -9.71 9.69 25.52
C GLU A 131 -10.69 8.59 25.94
N LEU A 132 -10.54 8.15 27.18
CA LEU A 132 -11.41 7.20 27.83
C LEU A 132 -12.32 7.91 28.84
N ASP A 133 -13.57 7.44 28.95
CA ASP A 133 -14.51 7.78 29.99
C ASP A 133 -14.37 6.80 31.16
N TYR A 134 -14.04 7.34 32.33
CA TYR A 134 -13.78 6.58 33.54
C TYR A 134 -14.99 6.57 34.48
N VAL A 135 -16.10 7.21 34.13
CA VAL A 135 -17.31 7.27 34.95
C VAL A 135 -18.16 6.04 34.69
N SER A 136 -18.27 5.18 35.71
CA SER A 136 -18.94 3.88 35.67
C SER A 136 -20.45 4.02 35.46
N SER A 137 -20.95 4.10 34.20
CA SER A 137 -22.41 4.12 33.96
C SER A 137 -22.92 3.65 32.59
N ARG A 138 -22.08 3.19 31.65
CA ARG A 138 -22.61 2.63 30.38
C ARG A 138 -22.52 1.11 30.37
N ARG A 139 -23.58 0.46 30.86
CA ARG A 139 -23.92 -0.92 30.46
C ARG A 139 -24.46 -0.88 29.02
N ALA A 140 -23.60 -0.56 28.05
CA ALA A 140 -23.88 -0.89 26.67
C ALA A 140 -23.75 -2.41 26.54
N SER A 141 -24.74 -3.06 25.93
CA SER A 141 -24.61 -4.44 25.46
C SER A 141 -23.29 -4.59 24.68
N PRO A 142 -22.64 -5.78 24.70
CA PRO A 142 -21.45 -6.00 23.90
C PRO A 142 -21.73 -5.52 22.48
N PRO A 143 -20.87 -4.68 21.87
CA PRO A 143 -21.10 -4.27 20.50
C PRO A 143 -21.18 -5.55 19.66
N GLU A 144 -22.32 -5.78 19.02
CA GLU A 144 -22.39 -6.76 17.94
C GLU A 144 -21.49 -6.22 16.84
N LEU A 145 -20.25 -6.72 16.83
CA LEU A 145 -19.32 -6.40 15.78
C LEU A 145 -19.95 -6.85 14.45
N PRO A 146 -19.94 -5.99 13.44
CA PRO A 146 -20.35 -6.36 12.10
C PRO A 146 -19.67 -7.66 11.68
N ASP A 147 -20.45 -8.65 11.28
CA ASP A 147 -19.89 -9.85 10.69
C ASP A 147 -19.49 -9.50 9.24
N ASP A 148 -18.17 -9.46 8.99
CA ASP A 148 -17.62 -9.07 7.69
C ASP A 148 -17.73 -10.21 6.66
N THR A 149 -18.22 -11.41 7.04
CA THR A 149 -18.28 -12.57 6.12
C THR A 149 -19.19 -12.35 4.91
N TRP A 150 -20.12 -11.39 4.99
CA TRP A 150 -21.15 -11.13 3.97
C TRP A 150 -20.58 -10.26 2.84
N LEU A 151 -19.52 -9.50 3.12
CA LEU A 151 -18.79 -8.67 2.15
C LEU A 151 -17.94 -9.49 1.18
N ASN A 152 -17.80 -10.81 1.38
CA ASN A 152 -16.93 -11.68 0.58
C ASN A 152 -17.62 -12.41 -0.59
N LEU A 153 -18.94 -12.30 -0.71
CA LEU A 153 -19.67 -13.05 -1.74
C LEU A 153 -19.90 -12.16 -2.96
N THR A 154 -19.06 -12.37 -3.98
CA THR A 154 -19.01 -11.75 -5.32
C THR A 154 -18.01 -10.58 -5.54
N VAL A 155 -16.73 -10.92 -5.71
CA VAL A 155 -15.83 -10.24 -6.66
C VAL A 155 -15.54 -11.29 -7.73
N VAL A 156 -15.43 -10.89 -9.00
CA VAL A 156 -14.94 -11.80 -10.05
C VAL A 156 -13.58 -12.35 -9.60
N ASP A 157 -13.46 -13.67 -9.49
CA ASP A 157 -12.24 -14.33 -8.98
C ASP A 157 -10.98 -13.96 -9.78
N GLU A 158 -11.15 -13.52 -11.02
CA GLU A 158 -10.09 -13.01 -11.90
C GLU A 158 -9.38 -11.75 -11.37
N VAL A 159 -10.00 -11.01 -10.45
CA VAL A 159 -9.47 -9.73 -9.94
C VAL A 159 -9.23 -9.79 -8.44
N ARG A 160 -10.07 -10.56 -7.73
CA ARG A 160 -10.05 -10.70 -6.27
C ARG A 160 -8.66 -10.99 -5.72
N THR A 161 -8.00 -12.04 -6.19
CA THR A 161 -6.73 -12.48 -5.60
C THR A 161 -5.63 -11.43 -5.70
N MET A 162 -5.59 -10.68 -6.81
CA MET A 162 -4.60 -9.62 -6.99
C MET A 162 -4.98 -8.36 -6.22
N MET A 163 -6.25 -7.98 -6.17
CA MET A 163 -6.70 -6.88 -5.32
C MET A 163 -6.46 -7.17 -3.84
N ASP A 164 -6.72 -8.40 -3.39
CA ASP A 164 -6.38 -8.84 -2.05
C ASP A 164 -4.86 -8.76 -1.85
N LEU A 165 -4.04 -9.24 -2.78
CA LEU A 165 -2.59 -9.12 -2.64
C LEU A 165 -2.10 -7.66 -2.64
N ILE A 166 -2.73 -6.75 -3.40
CA ILE A 166 -2.34 -5.33 -3.47
C ILE A 166 -2.80 -4.54 -2.25
N LEU A 167 -4.02 -4.77 -1.77
CA LEU A 167 -4.63 -4.03 -0.66
C LEU A 167 -4.29 -4.64 0.68
N HIS A 168 -4.17 -5.96 0.69
CA HIS A 168 -3.87 -6.75 1.84
C HIS A 168 -2.39 -7.07 1.74
N GLY A 169 -1.89 -7.94 0.88
CA GLY A 169 -0.46 -8.33 0.91
C GLY A 169 -0.26 -9.78 1.28
N ALA A 170 -1.37 -10.52 1.34
CA ALA A 170 -1.44 -11.97 1.29
C ALA A 170 -2.80 -12.35 0.67
N SER A 171 -2.85 -13.44 -0.09
CA SER A 171 -4.12 -14.00 -0.59
C SER A 171 -4.97 -14.50 0.57
N ALA A 172 -6.23 -14.05 0.67
CA ALA A 172 -7.21 -14.54 1.65
C ALA A 172 -7.47 -16.07 1.57
N GLN A 173 -7.04 -16.71 0.47
CA GLN A 173 -7.11 -18.18 0.33
C GLN A 173 -6.10 -18.92 1.23
N ALA A 174 -4.98 -18.28 1.62
CA ALA A 174 -4.02 -18.89 2.55
C ALA A 174 -4.63 -19.07 3.96
N SER A 175 -5.65 -18.29 4.31
CA SER A 175 -6.39 -18.38 5.57
C SER A 175 -7.51 -19.44 5.59
N LYS A 176 -7.80 -20.11 4.46
CA LYS A 176 -8.80 -21.21 4.45
C LYS A 176 -8.28 -22.52 5.06
N GLN A 177 -6.99 -22.64 5.37
CA GLN A 177 -6.41 -23.85 5.97
C GLN A 177 -6.26 -23.81 7.50
N SER A 178 -6.65 -22.74 8.18
CA SER A 178 -6.81 -22.75 9.63
C SER A 178 -8.29 -22.81 9.98
N GLN A 179 -8.82 -24.03 9.98
CA GLN A 179 -9.98 -24.39 10.80
C GLN A 179 -9.61 -24.17 12.28
N ASP A 180 -9.71 -22.94 12.74
CA ASP A 180 -9.75 -22.55 14.15
C ASP A 180 -10.93 -21.58 14.34
N LEU A 181 -12.09 -21.98 13.82
CA LEU A 181 -13.35 -21.23 13.95
C LEU A 181 -13.96 -21.31 15.36
N GLU A 182 -13.27 -21.91 16.34
CA GLU A 182 -13.83 -22.15 17.68
C GLU A 182 -12.98 -21.65 18.87
N GLN A 183 -11.85 -20.96 18.65
CA GLN A 183 -11.23 -20.19 19.75
C GLN A 183 -11.85 -18.79 19.83
N THR A 184 -13.07 -18.81 20.38
CA THR A 184 -13.72 -17.77 21.20
C THR A 184 -13.33 -16.30 20.95
N ARG A 185 -14.35 -15.53 20.55
CA ARG A 185 -14.47 -14.07 20.47
C ARG A 185 -14.18 -13.33 21.80
N SER A 186 -13.16 -13.70 22.57
CA SER A 186 -12.76 -12.98 23.78
C SER A 186 -11.71 -11.91 23.42
N TRP A 187 -12.17 -10.76 22.93
CA TRP A 187 -11.30 -9.59 22.78
C TRP A 187 -10.99 -8.99 24.16
N SER A 188 -9.76 -8.54 24.38
CA SER A 188 -9.41 -7.87 25.64
C SER A 188 -10.02 -6.47 25.69
N SER A 189 -10.93 -6.23 26.63
CA SER A 189 -11.44 -4.88 26.92
C SER A 189 -10.32 -3.91 27.30
N TYR A 190 -9.22 -4.40 27.86
CA TYR A 190 -8.05 -3.57 28.18
C TYR A 190 -7.34 -3.02 26.93
N THR A 191 -7.27 -3.81 25.86
CA THR A 191 -6.56 -3.44 24.62
C THR A 191 -7.48 -2.83 23.57
N ALA A 192 -8.78 -3.07 23.66
CA ALA A 192 -9.84 -2.45 22.85
C ALA A 192 -11.01 -2.00 23.75
N PRO A 193 -10.86 -0.86 24.46
CA PRO A 193 -11.78 -0.42 25.50
C PRO A 193 -13.01 0.27 24.94
N TYR A 194 -13.81 -0.43 24.12
CA TYR A 194 -14.98 0.14 23.44
C TYR A 194 -15.98 0.79 24.40
N GLN A 195 -16.23 0.16 25.54
CA GLN A 195 -17.18 0.64 26.55
C GLN A 195 -16.68 1.87 27.32
N GLU A 196 -15.38 2.11 27.29
CA GLU A 196 -14.73 3.23 27.99
C GLU A 196 -14.37 4.35 27.02
N LEU A 197 -14.81 4.34 25.75
CA LEU A 197 -14.49 5.45 24.85
C LEU A 197 -15.28 6.70 25.26
N SER A 198 -14.60 7.85 25.34
CA SER A 198 -15.29 9.11 25.64
C SER A 198 -16.22 9.56 24.51
N GLN A 199 -17.25 10.34 24.87
CA GLN A 199 -18.12 10.99 23.89
C GLN A 199 -17.34 11.84 22.89
N TYR A 200 -16.29 12.53 23.35
CA TYR A 200 -15.41 13.32 22.49
C TYR A 200 -14.67 12.44 21.48
N THR A 201 -14.11 11.30 21.91
CA THR A 201 -13.49 10.29 21.02
C THR A 201 -14.48 9.81 19.96
N MET A 202 -15.69 9.44 20.37
CA MET A 202 -16.74 8.97 19.46
C MET A 202 -17.17 10.07 18.47
N TYR A 203 -17.28 11.32 18.92
CA TYR A 203 -17.54 12.48 18.07
C TYR A 203 -16.44 12.68 17.01
N LEU A 204 -15.17 12.58 17.39
CA LEU A 204 -14.05 12.66 16.44
C LEU A 204 -14.12 11.53 15.40
N GLY A 205 -14.42 10.30 15.83
CA GLY A 205 -14.67 9.16 14.94
C GLY A 205 -15.76 9.46 13.93
N PHE A 206 -16.92 9.95 14.40
CA PHE A 206 -18.06 10.31 13.57
C PHE A 206 -17.74 11.42 12.55
N ARG A 207 -16.99 12.46 12.94
CA ARG A 207 -16.54 13.51 12.00
C ARG A 207 -15.71 12.93 10.85
N ILE A 208 -14.87 11.93 11.13
CA ILE A 208 -14.05 11.27 10.10
C ILE A 208 -14.93 10.40 9.19
N LEU A 209 -15.91 9.68 9.73
CA LEU A 209 -16.87 8.91 8.94
C LEU A 209 -17.70 9.81 8.02
N LYS A 210 -18.10 11.02 8.45
CA LYS A 210 -18.72 12.02 7.57
C LYS A 210 -17.82 12.43 6.41
N LEU A 211 -16.53 12.66 6.67
CA LEU A 211 -15.57 12.96 5.60
C LEU A 211 -15.44 11.79 4.61
N ILE A 212 -15.48 10.55 5.10
CA ILE A 212 -15.51 9.36 4.25
C ILE A 212 -16.78 9.36 3.39
N GLY A 213 -17.95 9.59 3.98
CA GLY A 213 -19.22 9.73 3.25
C GLY A 213 -19.15 10.77 2.14
N ASN A 214 -18.63 11.97 2.43
CA ASN A 214 -18.46 13.03 1.43
C ASN A 214 -17.55 12.61 0.26
N VAL A 215 -16.51 11.80 0.51
CA VAL A 215 -15.65 11.26 -0.55
C VAL A 215 -16.39 10.20 -1.39
N LEU A 216 -17.27 9.41 -0.79
CA LEU A 216 -18.13 8.45 -1.50
C LEU A 216 -19.19 9.15 -2.37
N GLU A 217 -19.62 10.35 -1.97
CA GLU A 217 -20.65 11.13 -2.64
C GLU A 217 -20.11 12.04 -3.76
N ALA A 218 -18.79 12.09 -3.94
CA ALA A 218 -18.18 12.92 -4.98
C ALA A 218 -18.66 12.51 -6.39
N THR A 219 -19.12 13.49 -7.17
CA THR A 219 -19.78 13.32 -8.47
C THR A 219 -18.88 12.85 -9.60
N ASP A 220 -17.56 12.75 -9.38
CA ASP A 220 -16.58 12.32 -10.39
C ASP A 220 -16.59 10.80 -10.64
N GLY A 221 -17.37 10.03 -9.86
CA GLY A 221 -17.50 8.57 -9.98
C GLY A 221 -16.24 7.79 -9.60
N SER A 222 -15.16 8.48 -9.24
CA SER A 222 -13.86 7.89 -8.92
C SER A 222 -13.56 8.02 -7.42
N VAL A 223 -13.62 6.90 -6.71
CA VAL A 223 -13.23 6.90 -5.29
C VAL A 223 -11.74 7.24 -5.19
N LYS A 224 -11.40 8.38 -4.59
CA LYS A 224 -10.01 8.80 -4.34
C LYS A 224 -9.36 7.86 -3.33
N TRP A 225 -8.84 6.73 -3.78
CA TRP A 225 -8.44 5.61 -2.92
C TRP A 225 -7.40 5.98 -1.87
N LYS A 226 -6.37 6.76 -2.23
CA LYS A 226 -5.36 7.26 -1.29
C LYS A 226 -5.97 8.13 -0.20
N THR A 227 -6.97 8.95 -0.55
CA THR A 227 -7.72 9.75 0.42
C THR A 227 -8.52 8.83 1.34
N MET A 228 -9.16 7.79 0.78
CA MET A 228 -9.93 6.82 1.54
C MET A 228 -9.08 6.02 2.54
N GLN A 229 -7.91 5.56 2.12
CA GLN A 229 -6.94 4.89 2.99
C GLN A 229 -6.46 5.80 4.13
N ARG A 230 -6.19 7.08 3.84
CA ARG A 230 -5.79 8.08 4.85
C ARG A 230 -6.90 8.36 5.86
N LEU A 231 -8.13 8.55 5.38
CA LEU A 231 -9.29 8.78 6.25
C LEU A 231 -9.61 7.55 7.09
N THR A 232 -9.55 6.35 6.51
CA THR A 232 -9.70 5.09 7.26
C THR A 232 -8.61 4.96 8.33
N SER A 233 -7.34 5.19 7.98
CA SER A 233 -6.24 5.15 8.95
C SER A 233 -6.44 6.15 10.09
N ARG A 234 -6.97 7.35 9.78
CA ARG A 234 -7.33 8.36 10.78
C ARG A 234 -8.46 7.87 11.68
N TYR A 235 -9.52 7.30 11.12
CA TYR A 235 -10.65 6.76 11.88
C TYR A 235 -10.20 5.62 12.82
N ARG A 236 -9.43 4.66 12.29
CA ARG A 236 -8.89 3.52 13.05
C ARG A 236 -7.82 3.91 14.08
N SER A 237 -7.25 5.10 13.97
CA SER A 237 -6.37 5.67 15.01
C SER A 237 -7.16 6.39 16.11
N GLN A 238 -8.48 6.57 15.96
CA GLN A 238 -9.37 7.13 16.99
C GLN A 238 -10.26 6.07 17.63
N ILE A 239 -10.80 5.15 16.83
CA ILE A 239 -11.70 4.09 17.28
C ILE A 239 -10.95 2.75 17.18
N PRO A 240 -10.75 2.02 18.30
CA PRO A 240 -10.11 0.71 18.28
C PRO A 240 -10.78 -0.23 17.27
N HIS A 241 -9.99 -1.11 16.66
CA HIS A 241 -10.52 -2.15 15.76
C HIS A 241 -9.87 -3.49 16.08
N CYS A 242 -10.66 -4.39 16.66
CA CYS A 242 -10.28 -5.78 16.93
C CYS A 242 -10.21 -6.60 15.64
N ARG A 243 -9.22 -7.50 15.54
CA ARG A 243 -8.99 -8.30 14.32
C ARG A 243 -8.59 -9.73 14.67
N ALA A 244 -9.18 -10.73 13.99
CA ALA A 244 -8.67 -12.10 14.01
C ALA A 244 -7.26 -12.09 13.40
N SER A 245 -6.31 -12.76 14.03
CA SER A 245 -4.88 -12.39 14.05
C SER A 245 -4.10 -12.45 12.72
N THR A 246 -4.75 -12.57 11.57
CA THR A 246 -4.13 -12.79 10.25
C THR A 246 -4.65 -11.89 9.11
N HIS A 247 -5.71 -11.10 9.31
CA HIS A 247 -6.28 -10.28 8.22
C HIS A 247 -5.63 -8.89 8.10
N TYR A 248 -5.89 -8.13 7.04
CA TYR A 248 -5.46 -6.72 6.92
C TYR A 248 -6.55 -5.77 7.43
N THR A 249 -6.22 -4.52 7.78
CA THR A 249 -7.25 -3.55 8.19
C THR A 249 -8.09 -3.12 6.99
N PRO A 250 -9.41 -3.37 6.95
CA PRO A 250 -10.24 -3.05 5.79
C PRO A 250 -10.38 -1.54 5.62
N VAL A 251 -10.30 -1.08 4.37
CA VAL A 251 -10.58 0.31 3.99
C VAL A 251 -12.10 0.52 4.01
N ILE A 252 -12.55 1.59 4.66
CA ILE A 252 -13.98 1.96 4.67
C ILE A 252 -14.26 2.68 3.35
N SER A 253 -14.49 1.91 2.29
CA SER A 253 -14.63 2.47 0.94
C SER A 253 -16.00 2.31 0.31
N SER A 254 -16.96 1.68 1.01
CA SER A 254 -18.33 1.48 0.53
C SER A 254 -19.36 2.05 1.50
N TYR A 255 -20.58 2.34 1.00
CA TYR A 255 -21.69 2.71 1.88
C TYR A 255 -22.01 1.61 2.89
N GLN A 256 -21.81 0.34 2.55
CA GLN A 256 -21.98 -0.77 3.49
C GLN A 256 -20.92 -0.75 4.59
N ALA A 257 -19.64 -0.61 4.25
CA ALA A 257 -18.58 -0.52 5.25
C ALA A 257 -18.77 0.72 6.14
N LEU A 258 -19.18 1.85 5.56
CA LEU A 258 -19.51 3.06 6.30
C LEU A 258 -20.71 2.85 7.24
N LEU A 259 -21.76 2.14 6.79
CA LEU A 259 -22.93 1.80 7.60
C LEU A 259 -22.56 0.99 8.83
N LEU A 260 -21.70 -0.03 8.66
CA LEU A 260 -21.25 -0.90 9.74
C LEU A 260 -20.52 -0.11 10.83
N GLU A 261 -19.65 0.82 10.44
CA GLU A 261 -18.95 1.70 11.38
C GLU A 261 -19.87 2.73 12.05
N LEU A 262 -20.84 3.28 11.31
CA LEU A 262 -21.85 4.16 11.88
C LEU A 262 -22.75 3.43 12.89
N ARG A 263 -23.11 2.16 12.63
CA ARG A 263 -23.86 1.32 13.56
C ARG A 263 -23.04 1.00 14.82
N LEU A 264 -21.75 0.71 14.68
CA LEU A 264 -20.85 0.56 15.82
C LEU A 264 -20.87 1.83 16.68
N LEU A 265 -20.62 3.01 16.10
CA LEU A 265 -20.68 4.26 16.87
C LEU A 265 -22.05 4.52 17.48
N SER A 266 -23.14 4.20 16.76
CA SER A 266 -24.51 4.33 17.29
C SER A 266 -24.76 3.39 18.48
N SER A 267 -24.16 2.20 18.52
CA SER A 267 -24.27 1.30 19.67
C SER A 267 -23.46 1.78 20.88
N LEU A 268 -22.33 2.45 20.65
CA LEU A 268 -21.46 2.99 21.71
C LEU A 268 -22.02 4.32 22.27
N TRP A 269 -22.74 5.08 21.44
CA TRP A 269 -23.39 6.34 21.83
C TRP A 269 -24.84 6.46 21.31
N PRO A 270 -25.79 5.70 21.90
CA PRO A 270 -27.17 5.67 21.43
C PRO A 270 -27.92 7.00 21.53
N GLU A 271 -27.56 7.84 22.50
CA GLU A 271 -28.17 9.17 22.71
C GLU A 271 -27.89 10.15 21.57
N GLN A 272 -26.84 9.91 20.78
CA GLN A 272 -26.43 10.83 19.71
C GLN A 272 -27.21 10.56 18.42
N GLN A 273 -28.40 11.16 18.34
CA GLN A 273 -29.35 11.00 17.23
C GLN A 273 -28.77 11.34 15.85
N GLU A 274 -27.74 12.20 15.78
CA GLU A 274 -27.09 12.54 14.51
C GLU A 274 -26.37 11.34 13.87
N ILE A 275 -25.79 10.45 14.69
CA ILE A 275 -25.11 9.23 14.21
C ILE A 275 -26.15 8.26 13.66
N SER A 276 -27.27 8.05 14.38
CA SER A 276 -28.36 7.19 13.91
C SER A 276 -29.00 7.72 12.63
N ARG A 277 -29.20 9.04 12.51
CA ARG A 277 -29.70 9.67 11.27
C ARG A 277 -28.74 9.46 10.09
N ALA A 278 -27.43 9.63 10.32
CA ALA A 278 -26.42 9.36 9.30
C ALA A 278 -26.41 7.88 8.91
N ALA A 279 -26.51 6.95 9.88
CA ALA A 279 -26.59 5.52 9.64
C ALA A 279 -27.82 5.17 8.78
N ASN A 280 -28.99 5.73 9.08
CA ASN A 280 -30.21 5.50 8.31
C ASN A 280 -30.10 6.05 6.88
N SER A 281 -29.58 7.26 6.71
CA SER A 281 -29.35 7.85 5.38
C SER A 281 -28.36 7.01 4.55
N VAL A 282 -27.27 6.57 5.16
CA VAL A 282 -26.29 5.67 4.53
C VAL A 282 -26.90 4.30 4.26
N CYS A 283 -27.80 3.79 5.12
CA CYS A 283 -28.49 2.52 4.91
C CYS A 283 -29.37 2.58 3.65
N THR A 284 -30.17 3.63 3.47
CA THR A 284 -30.95 3.83 2.25
C THR A 284 -30.05 3.85 1.02
N ARG A 285 -28.91 4.56 1.08
CA ARG A 285 -27.93 4.60 -0.01
C ARG A 285 -27.25 3.25 -0.25
N ALA A 286 -26.90 2.51 0.80
CA ALA A 286 -26.32 1.19 0.71
C ALA A 286 -27.30 0.21 0.04
N THR A 287 -28.57 0.26 0.43
CA THR A 287 -29.66 -0.54 -0.17
C THR A 287 -29.88 -0.15 -1.63
N MET A 288 -29.94 1.15 -1.96
CA MET A 288 -30.05 1.60 -3.36
C MET A 288 -28.84 1.15 -4.19
N HIS A 289 -27.61 1.38 -3.74
CA HIS A 289 -26.41 0.89 -4.43
C HIS A 289 -26.42 -0.62 -4.59
N TRP A 290 -26.85 -1.37 -3.58
CA TRP A 290 -26.98 -2.82 -3.64
C TRP A 290 -27.98 -3.27 -4.72
N HIS A 291 -29.15 -2.63 -4.81
CA HIS A 291 -30.16 -2.97 -5.80
C HIS A 291 -29.83 -2.49 -7.21
N THR A 292 -29.26 -1.29 -7.36
CA THR A 292 -28.93 -0.71 -8.67
C THR A 292 -27.66 -1.30 -9.27
N GLN A 293 -26.70 -1.72 -8.42
CA GLN A 293 -25.38 -2.13 -8.87
C GLN A 293 -25.03 -3.58 -8.50
N GLY A 294 -25.86 -4.32 -7.76
CA GLY A 294 -25.53 -5.68 -7.30
C GLY A 294 -24.17 -5.75 -6.60
N VAL A 295 -23.49 -6.88 -6.76
CA VAL A 295 -22.05 -7.22 -6.58
C VAL A 295 -21.03 -6.05 -6.44
N LEU A 296 -21.30 -4.89 -7.04
CA LEU A 296 -20.48 -3.68 -7.07
C LEU A 296 -20.36 -2.93 -5.71
N ALA A 297 -21.10 -3.30 -4.66
CA ALA A 297 -21.04 -2.68 -3.33
C ALA A 297 -19.86 -3.14 -2.45
N GLN A 298 -18.99 -4.03 -2.95
CA GLN A 298 -17.85 -4.54 -2.19
C GLN A 298 -16.68 -3.54 -2.18
N PRO A 299 -16.04 -3.30 -1.02
CA PRO A 299 -14.86 -2.45 -0.91
C PRO A 299 -13.75 -2.78 -1.93
N LEU A 300 -13.53 -4.08 -2.19
CA LEU A 300 -12.59 -4.59 -3.19
C LEU A 300 -12.98 -4.19 -4.61
N TYR A 301 -14.25 -4.30 -4.97
CA TYR A 301 -14.73 -3.91 -6.30
C TYR A 301 -14.62 -2.41 -6.50
N GLN A 302 -14.99 -1.59 -5.50
CA GLN A 302 -14.88 -0.13 -5.61
C GLN A 302 -13.43 0.33 -5.68
N ALA A 303 -12.54 -0.28 -4.88
CA ALA A 303 -11.11 -0.08 -4.97
C ALA A 303 -10.61 -0.39 -6.38
N TYR A 304 -10.97 -1.56 -6.92
CA TYR A 304 -10.62 -1.95 -8.27
C TYR A 304 -11.19 -0.99 -9.31
N SER A 305 -12.46 -0.61 -9.20
CA SER A 305 -13.19 0.27 -10.11
C SER A 305 -12.57 1.68 -10.17
N SER A 306 -12.01 2.16 -9.06
CA SER A 306 -11.30 3.44 -9.01
C SER A 306 -9.97 3.49 -9.77
N LEU A 307 -9.33 2.33 -10.02
CA LEU A 307 -8.03 2.30 -10.70
C LEU A 307 -8.15 2.76 -12.15
N ARG A 308 -7.20 3.57 -12.62
CA ARG A 308 -7.08 3.92 -14.04
C ARG A 308 -6.87 2.69 -14.93
N HIS A 309 -6.03 1.77 -14.47
CA HIS A 309 -5.70 0.52 -15.17
C HIS A 309 -6.55 -0.61 -14.58
N GLY A 310 -7.46 -1.14 -15.39
CA GLY A 310 -8.12 -2.41 -15.11
C GLY A 310 -7.18 -3.58 -15.41
N PHE A 311 -7.45 -4.72 -14.81
CA PHE A 311 -6.72 -5.94 -15.09
C PHE A 311 -7.62 -7.17 -14.96
N ARG A 312 -7.35 -8.21 -15.75
CA ARG A 312 -8.05 -9.50 -15.66
C ARG A 312 -7.07 -10.64 -15.77
N ARG A 313 -7.26 -11.67 -14.93
CA ARG A 313 -6.42 -12.87 -14.97
C ARG A 313 -6.61 -13.62 -16.30
N LEU A 314 -5.52 -14.07 -16.88
CA LEU A 314 -5.52 -15.06 -17.94
C LEU A 314 -5.85 -16.44 -17.33
N THR A 315 -7.10 -16.86 -17.49
CA THR A 315 -7.63 -18.11 -16.92
C THR A 315 -7.29 -19.33 -17.78
N ASP A 316 -7.24 -19.17 -19.10
CA ASP A 316 -6.84 -20.22 -20.02
C ASP A 316 -5.31 -20.33 -20.15
N ARG A 317 -4.74 -21.30 -19.43
CA ARG A 317 -3.30 -21.62 -19.47
C ARG A 317 -2.85 -22.29 -20.77
N SER A 318 -3.77 -22.83 -21.56
CA SER A 318 -3.45 -23.47 -22.85
C SER A 318 -3.31 -22.46 -23.99
N SER A 319 -3.86 -21.26 -23.81
CA SER A 319 -3.80 -20.17 -24.77
C SER A 319 -2.37 -19.87 -25.23
N LEU A 320 -2.23 -19.51 -26.50
CA LEU A 320 -0.94 -19.13 -27.08
C LEU A 320 -0.30 -17.97 -26.31
N GLU A 321 -1.09 -16.96 -25.95
CA GLU A 321 -0.64 -15.83 -25.14
C GLU A 321 -0.04 -16.28 -23.81
N TYR A 322 -0.73 -17.12 -23.03
CA TYR A 322 -0.22 -17.57 -21.73
C TYR A 322 1.09 -18.35 -21.87
N ARG A 323 1.16 -19.26 -22.86
CA ARG A 323 2.35 -20.09 -23.10
C ARG A 323 3.56 -19.26 -23.53
N GLU A 324 3.39 -18.34 -24.48
CA GLU A 324 4.47 -17.47 -24.93
C GLU A 324 4.93 -16.49 -23.85
N LEU A 325 4.01 -15.98 -23.02
CA LEU A 325 4.36 -15.15 -21.86
C LEU A 325 5.20 -15.92 -20.84
N CYS A 326 4.84 -17.18 -20.56
CA CYS A 326 5.63 -18.06 -19.71
C CYS A 326 7.00 -18.37 -20.32
N GLN A 327 7.04 -18.64 -21.63
CA GLN A 327 8.29 -18.88 -22.35
C GLN A 327 9.19 -17.65 -22.31
N TYR A 328 8.65 -16.44 -22.48
CA TYR A 328 9.43 -15.22 -22.36
C TYR A 328 9.97 -15.04 -20.94
N LEU A 329 9.15 -15.24 -19.90
CA LEU A 329 9.59 -15.12 -18.51
C LEU A 329 10.79 -16.03 -18.21
N HIS A 330 10.70 -17.31 -18.58
CA HIS A 330 11.75 -18.30 -18.30
C HIS A 330 12.92 -18.20 -19.27
N GLY A 331 12.66 -17.95 -20.55
CA GLY A 331 13.69 -17.83 -21.58
C GLY A 331 14.53 -16.55 -21.47
N SER A 332 14.03 -15.52 -20.79
CA SER A 332 14.79 -14.31 -20.43
C SER A 332 15.32 -14.32 -18.99
N ASN A 333 15.21 -15.46 -18.29
CA ASN A 333 15.80 -15.67 -16.97
C ASN A 333 17.28 -16.05 -17.13
N HIS A 334 18.20 -15.15 -16.78
CA HIS A 334 19.62 -15.38 -16.99
C HIS A 334 20.23 -16.18 -15.82
N PRO A 335 20.98 -17.27 -16.08
CA PRO A 335 21.53 -18.15 -15.04
C PRO A 335 22.39 -17.45 -13.99
N VAL A 336 23.07 -16.36 -14.36
CA VAL A 336 23.93 -15.58 -13.42
C VAL A 336 23.17 -15.08 -12.20
N HIS A 337 21.87 -14.80 -12.32
CA HIS A 337 21.05 -14.29 -11.22
C HIS A 337 20.55 -15.42 -10.31
N ARG A 338 20.71 -16.69 -10.68
CA ARG A 338 20.29 -17.87 -9.91
C ARG A 338 18.87 -17.74 -9.34
N THR A 339 17.98 -17.14 -10.14
CA THR A 339 16.61 -16.82 -9.77
C THR A 339 15.69 -17.90 -10.33
N TYR A 340 14.75 -18.38 -9.53
CA TYR A 340 13.74 -19.35 -9.95
C TYR A 340 12.37 -18.70 -9.86
N PHE A 341 11.57 -18.89 -10.91
CA PHE A 341 10.21 -18.35 -11.01
C PHE A 341 9.18 -19.48 -10.94
N GLU A 342 8.19 -19.33 -10.06
CA GLU A 342 6.97 -20.13 -10.07
C GLU A 342 5.79 -19.20 -10.37
N VAL A 343 5.24 -19.30 -11.58
CA VAL A 343 4.11 -18.46 -12.03
C VAL A 343 2.84 -18.85 -11.27
N GLN A 344 2.30 -17.92 -10.48
CA GLN A 344 1.00 -18.11 -9.82
C GLN A 344 -0.13 -17.72 -10.79
N ASP A 345 -0.09 -16.47 -11.25
CA ASP A 345 -1.12 -15.87 -12.10
C ASP A 345 -0.48 -14.84 -13.05
N ILE A 346 -1.09 -14.67 -14.23
CA ILE A 346 -0.75 -13.61 -15.18
C ILE A 346 -2.02 -12.80 -15.41
N TYR A 347 -1.93 -11.47 -15.28
CA TYR A 347 -3.05 -10.56 -15.49
C TYR A 347 -2.79 -9.69 -16.71
N ARG A 348 -3.75 -9.64 -17.63
CA ARG A 348 -3.77 -8.67 -18.72
C ARG A 348 -4.27 -7.33 -18.18
N VAL A 349 -3.53 -6.27 -18.46
CA VAL A 349 -3.82 -4.90 -18.02
C VAL A 349 -4.38 -4.09 -19.19
N PHE A 350 -5.39 -3.27 -18.91
CA PHE A 350 -6.03 -2.39 -19.88
C PHE A 350 -6.40 -1.05 -19.24
N ILE A 351 -6.46 0.01 -20.05
CA ILE A 351 -6.93 1.33 -19.59
C ILE A 351 -8.45 1.31 -19.64
N LYS A 352 -9.12 1.73 -18.55
CA LYS A 352 -10.57 1.87 -18.55
C LYS A 352 -10.99 3.00 -19.49
N SER A 353 -11.98 2.73 -20.35
CA SER A 353 -12.43 3.61 -21.43
C SER A 353 -12.66 5.06 -20.97
N GLY A 354 -12.14 6.03 -21.74
CA GLY A 354 -12.37 7.47 -21.53
C GLY A 354 -11.19 8.27 -20.95
N LEU A 355 -10.11 7.61 -20.52
CA LEU A 355 -8.90 8.31 -20.09
C LEU A 355 -7.90 8.42 -21.26
N PRO A 356 -7.55 9.64 -21.72
CA PRO A 356 -6.62 9.79 -22.82
C PRO A 356 -5.28 9.11 -22.52
N ASN A 357 -4.78 8.36 -23.50
CA ASN A 357 -3.38 8.00 -23.53
C ASN A 357 -2.62 9.16 -24.15
N GLY A 358 -1.84 9.89 -23.35
CA GLY A 358 -1.04 11.02 -23.82
C GLY A 358 -0.02 10.65 -24.91
N TYR A 359 0.16 9.36 -25.23
CA TYR A 359 0.89 8.93 -26.42
C TYR A 359 0.20 9.37 -27.72
N GLN A 360 -1.11 9.13 -27.81
CA GLN A 360 -1.88 9.44 -29.01
C GLN A 360 -1.95 10.95 -29.20
N GLU A 361 -2.26 11.68 -28.13
CA GLU A 361 -2.22 13.14 -28.11
C GLU A 361 -0.82 13.69 -28.48
N TRP A 362 0.26 13.04 -28.04
CA TRP A 362 1.62 13.44 -28.40
C TRP A 362 1.90 13.23 -29.90
N ILE A 363 1.54 12.06 -30.46
CA ILE A 363 1.64 11.79 -31.90
C ILE A 363 0.83 12.84 -32.67
N ASP A 364 -0.42 13.06 -32.27
CA ASP A 364 -1.35 13.97 -32.93
C ASP A 364 -0.84 15.42 -32.85
N SER A 365 -0.29 15.84 -31.70
CA SER A 365 0.31 17.18 -31.50
C SER A 365 1.57 17.45 -32.34
N LYS A 366 2.21 16.39 -32.85
CA LYS A 366 3.38 16.48 -33.74
C LYS A 366 3.00 16.33 -35.21
N THR A 367 1.72 16.10 -35.49
CA THR A 367 1.16 16.08 -36.84
C THR A 367 0.67 17.49 -37.17
N PRO A 368 1.18 18.18 -38.22
CA PRO A 368 0.68 19.50 -38.58
C PRO A 368 -0.81 19.43 -38.94
N THR A 369 -1.63 20.28 -38.34
CA THR A 369 -3.04 20.43 -38.71
C THR A 369 -3.14 20.94 -40.14
N SER A 370 -3.88 20.22 -40.99
CA SER A 370 -4.05 20.49 -42.42
C SER A 370 -4.95 21.69 -42.74
N ASP A 371 -5.00 22.70 -41.87
CA ASP A 371 -5.86 23.87 -42.03
C ASP A 371 -5.00 25.13 -42.17
N THR A 372 -4.42 25.31 -43.35
CA THR A 372 -4.09 26.65 -43.86
C THR A 372 -4.17 26.64 -45.37
N SER A 373 -5.38 26.86 -45.87
CA SER A 373 -5.62 27.30 -47.24
C SER A 373 -5.15 28.76 -47.37
N SER A 374 -3.94 28.97 -47.91
CA SER A 374 -3.67 30.14 -48.77
C SER A 374 -2.31 30.07 -49.48
N MET A 375 -2.42 30.09 -50.81
CA MET A 375 -1.50 30.60 -51.83
C MET A 375 -0.01 30.20 -51.83
N SER A 376 0.28 29.36 -52.82
CA SER A 376 1.49 29.24 -53.63
C SER A 376 2.58 30.30 -53.48
N THR A 377 3.82 29.86 -53.25
CA THR A 377 4.96 30.10 -54.15
C THR A 377 6.06 29.08 -53.86
N SER A 378 6.82 28.79 -54.91
CA SER A 378 7.81 27.72 -55.07
C SER A 378 8.98 27.74 -54.08
N GLU A 379 9.50 26.53 -53.84
CA GLU A 379 10.67 26.13 -53.02
C GLU A 379 10.39 25.80 -51.55
N SER A 380 9.94 24.56 -51.31
CA SER A 380 9.82 23.96 -49.98
C SER A 380 11.00 23.03 -49.66
N PRO A 381 11.51 22.99 -48.41
CA PRO A 381 12.55 22.05 -47.96
C PRO A 381 12.00 20.61 -47.85
N PRO A 382 12.85 19.58 -47.64
CA PRO A 382 12.43 18.19 -47.70
C PRO A 382 11.40 17.84 -46.62
N ASN A 383 10.46 17.01 -47.06
CA ASN A 383 9.28 16.45 -46.39
C ASN A 383 9.54 15.96 -44.93
N ILE A 384 9.17 16.75 -43.91
CA ILE A 384 9.26 16.37 -42.48
C ILE A 384 8.03 15.53 -42.03
N GLN A 385 6.93 15.55 -42.79
CA GLN A 385 5.62 15.02 -42.41
C GLN A 385 5.52 13.49 -42.29
N THR A 386 6.38 12.71 -42.94
CA THR A 386 6.36 11.23 -42.90
C THR A 386 7.20 10.62 -41.77
N SER A 387 8.04 11.39 -41.10
CA SER A 387 9.15 10.83 -40.31
C SER A 387 8.81 10.26 -38.92
N TYR A 388 7.72 10.68 -38.26
CA TYR A 388 7.50 10.31 -36.84
C TYR A 388 6.76 8.99 -36.62
N ARG A 389 5.85 8.59 -37.54
CA ARG A 389 5.17 7.29 -37.52
C ARG A 389 6.08 6.16 -37.99
N ASP A 390 6.94 6.43 -38.99
CA ASP A 390 7.95 5.47 -39.47
C ASP A 390 9.16 5.34 -38.53
N ALA A 391 9.18 6.10 -37.43
CA ALA A 391 10.21 6.04 -36.39
C ALA A 391 9.79 5.29 -35.11
N GLU A 392 8.62 4.64 -35.09
CA GLU A 392 8.21 3.78 -33.98
C GLU A 392 9.08 2.51 -33.92
N ASP A 393 9.47 2.12 -32.71
CA ASP A 393 10.07 0.81 -32.44
C ASP A 393 9.52 0.35 -31.09
N ARG A 394 8.50 -0.51 -31.14
CA ARG A 394 7.76 -0.94 -29.95
C ARG A 394 8.31 -2.26 -29.43
N ARG A 395 8.78 -2.24 -28.18
CA ARG A 395 9.40 -3.38 -27.50
C ARG A 395 8.58 -3.79 -26.29
N LEU A 396 8.45 -5.09 -26.06
CA LEU A 396 7.82 -5.64 -24.88
C LEU A 396 8.90 -5.96 -23.82
N LEU A 397 8.98 -5.16 -22.76
CA LEU A 397 10.09 -5.13 -21.80
C LEU A 397 9.62 -5.28 -20.35
N TRP A 398 10.46 -5.88 -19.50
CA TRP A 398 10.20 -6.13 -18.10
C TRP A 398 10.47 -4.92 -17.21
N HIS A 399 9.61 -4.70 -16.21
CA HIS A 399 9.83 -3.74 -15.13
C HIS A 399 9.57 -4.41 -13.77
N GLY A 400 10.57 -4.39 -12.90
CA GLY A 400 10.44 -4.86 -11.53
C GLY A 400 10.07 -3.74 -10.58
N THR A 401 9.15 -4.02 -9.67
CA THR A 401 8.68 -3.06 -8.66
C THR A 401 8.31 -3.80 -7.37
N PRO A 402 8.49 -3.17 -6.19
CA PRO A 402 7.92 -3.70 -4.95
C PRO A 402 6.40 -3.79 -5.05
N LEU A 403 5.80 -4.81 -4.39
CA LEU A 403 4.36 -5.02 -4.37
C LEU A 403 3.59 -3.78 -3.88
N ASP A 404 4.08 -3.12 -2.84
CA ASP A 404 3.49 -1.90 -2.25
C ASP A 404 3.34 -0.75 -3.25
N SER A 405 4.11 -0.76 -4.34
CA SER A 405 4.04 0.25 -5.40
C SER A 405 3.01 -0.06 -6.49
N LEU A 406 2.56 -1.32 -6.60
CA LEU A 406 1.69 -1.79 -7.68
C LEU A 406 0.35 -1.03 -7.70
N LEU A 407 -0.26 -0.76 -6.54
CA LEU A 407 -1.48 0.01 -6.44
C LEU A 407 -1.34 1.41 -7.07
N GLY A 408 -0.25 2.10 -6.74
CA GLY A 408 0.04 3.43 -7.27
C GLY A 408 0.32 3.41 -8.77
N ILE A 409 0.94 2.34 -9.26
CA ILE A 409 1.21 2.14 -10.69
C ILE A 409 -0.10 1.85 -11.45
N LEU A 410 -1.02 1.05 -10.92
CA LEU A 410 -2.31 0.81 -11.55
C LEU A 410 -3.24 2.03 -11.50
N ASP A 411 -3.11 2.88 -10.48
CA ASP A 411 -3.85 4.14 -10.34
C ASP A 411 -3.30 5.25 -11.28
N LEU A 412 -1.99 5.47 -11.28
CA LEU A 412 -1.39 6.63 -11.96
C LEU A 412 -0.61 6.28 -13.24
N GLY A 413 -0.30 5.01 -13.48
CA GLY A 413 0.72 4.57 -14.44
C GLY A 413 2.13 4.63 -13.87
N LEU A 414 3.12 4.20 -14.65
CA LEU A 414 4.53 4.38 -14.32
C LEU A 414 4.88 5.87 -14.36
N GLN A 415 5.59 6.35 -13.34
CA GLN A 415 5.90 7.77 -13.16
C GLN A 415 7.40 8.00 -13.17
N ILE A 416 7.84 9.07 -13.82
CA ILE A 416 9.20 9.59 -13.68
C ILE A 416 9.28 10.30 -12.33
N ARG A 417 10.40 10.13 -11.63
CA ARG A 417 10.56 10.67 -10.28
C ARG A 417 10.62 12.20 -10.35
N ARG A 418 10.20 12.87 -9.27
CA ARG A 418 10.37 14.33 -9.15
C ARG A 418 11.86 14.69 -9.08
N ARG A 419 12.26 15.81 -9.71
CA ARG A 419 13.65 16.32 -9.68
C ARG A 419 14.11 16.49 -8.21
N GLY A 420 15.32 16.02 -7.89
CA GLY A 420 15.95 16.15 -6.57
C GLY A 420 15.87 14.92 -5.64
N ALA A 421 15.28 13.80 -6.06
CA ALA A 421 15.32 12.55 -5.29
C ALA A 421 16.57 11.71 -5.65
N SER A 422 17.46 11.48 -4.67
CA SER A 422 18.69 10.68 -4.84
C SER A 422 18.45 9.20 -4.51
N PHE A 423 18.78 8.32 -5.46
CA PHE A 423 18.79 6.87 -5.27
C PHE A 423 19.96 6.24 -6.03
N THR A 424 20.48 5.12 -5.53
CA THR A 424 21.46 4.29 -6.23
C THR A 424 20.84 3.65 -7.48
N GLY A 425 21.59 3.56 -8.59
CA GLY A 425 21.19 2.80 -9.78
C GLY A 425 20.62 3.60 -10.97
N THR A 426 20.76 4.93 -11.01
CA THR A 426 20.32 5.76 -12.15
C THR A 426 21.46 6.00 -13.15
N MET A 427 21.88 4.95 -13.87
CA MET A 427 23.03 5.05 -14.78
C MET A 427 22.78 5.95 -16.00
N PHE A 428 21.51 6.20 -16.36
CA PHE A 428 21.12 7.04 -17.50
C PHE A 428 20.23 8.23 -17.07
N GLY A 429 20.31 8.61 -15.80
CA GLY A 429 19.53 9.70 -15.22
C GLY A 429 18.10 9.34 -14.83
N ASN A 430 17.27 10.37 -14.67
CA ASN A 430 15.93 10.24 -14.13
C ASN A 430 14.91 9.84 -15.21
N GLY A 431 14.60 8.55 -15.27
CA GLY A 431 13.63 7.97 -16.19
C GLY A 431 12.98 6.70 -15.64
N ILE A 432 12.15 6.06 -16.45
CA ILE A 432 11.54 4.76 -16.17
C ILE A 432 12.43 3.69 -16.79
N TYR A 433 12.95 2.78 -15.96
CA TYR A 433 13.92 1.75 -16.36
C TYR A 433 13.20 0.43 -16.66
N LEU A 434 13.54 -0.17 -17.79
CA LEU A 434 13.06 -1.47 -18.26
C LEU A 434 14.23 -2.36 -18.66
N ALA A 435 13.99 -3.67 -18.74
CA ALA A 435 14.97 -4.65 -19.22
C ALA A 435 14.33 -5.68 -20.16
N ASP A 436 15.11 -6.23 -21.08
CA ASP A 436 14.72 -7.41 -21.86
C ASP A 436 14.84 -8.72 -21.05
N CYS A 437 15.71 -8.73 -20.03
CA CYS A 437 15.93 -9.84 -19.12
C CYS A 437 14.99 -9.82 -17.89
N SER A 438 14.16 -10.87 -17.72
CA SER A 438 13.21 -10.99 -16.61
C SER A 438 13.89 -10.98 -15.24
N SER A 439 14.94 -11.79 -15.08
CA SER A 439 15.70 -11.93 -13.83
C SER A 439 16.42 -10.66 -13.37
N LYS A 440 16.82 -9.79 -14.32
CA LYS A 440 17.35 -8.47 -14.00
C LYS A 440 16.28 -7.59 -13.36
N SER A 441 15.10 -7.53 -13.99
CA SER A 441 13.98 -6.77 -13.45
C SER A 441 13.48 -7.36 -12.13
N ALA A 442 13.47 -8.68 -11.98
CA ALA A 442 13.06 -9.36 -10.74
C ALA A 442 13.86 -8.93 -9.49
N GLY A 443 15.13 -8.52 -9.65
CA GLY A 443 15.95 -7.99 -8.55
C GLY A 443 15.37 -6.71 -7.89
N TYR A 444 14.41 -6.05 -8.54
CA TYR A 444 13.73 -4.86 -8.03
C TYR A 444 12.38 -5.16 -7.36
N CYS A 445 11.91 -6.41 -7.36
CA CYS A 445 10.61 -6.82 -6.80
C CYS A 445 10.60 -7.01 -5.27
N ARG A 446 11.60 -6.48 -4.55
CA ARG A 446 11.90 -6.74 -3.12
C ARG A 446 10.67 -6.91 -2.22
N HIS A 447 10.71 -7.95 -1.37
CA HIS A 447 9.76 -8.19 -0.30
C HIS A 447 10.13 -7.46 0.99
N GLN A 448 9.10 -7.04 1.74
CA GLN A 448 9.23 -6.93 3.18
C GLN A 448 9.48 -8.35 3.73
N GLU A 449 10.66 -8.61 4.29
CA GLU A 449 10.70 -9.53 5.42
C GLU A 449 9.66 -9.02 6.42
N ASN A 450 8.77 -9.89 6.91
CA ASN A 450 7.83 -9.55 7.99
C ASN A 450 8.58 -8.75 9.08
N ALA A 451 8.43 -7.42 9.07
CA ALA A 451 9.19 -6.48 9.89
C ALA A 451 8.66 -6.43 11.33
N ASN A 452 8.41 -7.61 11.91
CA ASN A 452 8.06 -7.80 13.31
C ASN A 452 9.14 -8.55 14.12
N ARG A 453 10.39 -8.64 13.61
CA ARG A 453 11.50 -9.23 14.38
C ARG A 453 12.77 -8.40 14.51
N ALA A 454 12.91 -7.25 13.83
CA ALA A 454 14.13 -6.45 13.89
C ALA A 454 13.92 -5.11 14.61
N SER A 455 13.51 -5.16 15.87
CA SER A 455 13.61 -4.01 16.79
C SER A 455 13.77 -4.45 18.24
N ILE A 456 14.36 -5.61 18.52
CA ILE A 456 14.76 -6.01 19.88
C ILE A 456 16.05 -6.82 19.80
N SER A 457 17.17 -6.14 19.59
CA SER A 457 18.44 -6.45 20.28
C SER A 457 19.46 -5.39 19.90
N GLY A 458 19.81 -4.55 20.88
CA GLY A 458 21.02 -3.74 20.79
C GLY A 458 22.25 -4.64 20.84
N GLY A 459 23.28 -4.24 20.09
CA GLY A 459 24.69 -4.50 20.37
C GLY A 459 25.13 -5.96 20.54
N GLN A 460 25.65 -6.57 19.46
CA GLN A 460 26.95 -7.26 19.46
C GLN A 460 27.26 -7.74 18.03
N ARG A 461 28.48 -7.44 17.55
CA ARG A 461 29.05 -8.06 16.34
C ARG A 461 29.38 -9.52 16.66
N PRO A 462 28.94 -10.53 15.89
CA PRO A 462 29.48 -11.87 16.05
C PRO A 462 30.77 -12.03 15.24
N ASN A 463 31.76 -12.62 15.91
CA ASN A 463 33.03 -13.07 15.37
C ASN A 463 32.85 -14.08 14.23
N SER A 464 33.83 -14.06 13.33
CA SER A 464 34.13 -15.11 12.34
C SER A 464 34.31 -16.49 12.99
N GLY A 465 33.62 -17.50 12.46
CA GLY A 465 33.82 -18.91 12.80
C GLY A 465 32.69 -19.77 12.23
N GLY A 466 33.02 -20.68 11.31
CA GLY A 466 32.07 -21.33 10.40
C GLY A 466 31.16 -22.41 10.98
N ALA A 467 30.11 -22.72 10.21
CA ALA A 467 29.55 -24.04 9.94
C ALA A 467 28.27 -23.84 9.10
N GLY A 468 28.25 -24.41 7.89
CA GLY A 468 27.15 -24.28 6.96
C GLY A 468 25.84 -24.81 7.54
N ARG A 469 24.88 -23.91 7.75
CA ARG A 469 23.48 -24.27 7.97
C ARG A 469 22.73 -23.81 6.73
N ALA A 470 22.33 -24.76 5.89
CA ALA A 470 21.50 -24.51 4.72
C ALA A 470 20.16 -23.89 5.18
N THR A 471 20.07 -22.57 5.15
CA THR A 471 18.81 -21.86 5.30
C THR A 471 17.97 -22.21 4.07
N LYS A 472 16.89 -22.97 4.26
CA LYS A 472 15.86 -23.15 3.21
C LYS A 472 15.49 -21.77 2.68
N SER A 473 15.86 -21.48 1.44
CA SER A 473 15.47 -20.26 0.72
C SER A 473 13.94 -20.20 0.76
N LYS A 474 13.37 -19.31 1.57
CA LYS A 474 11.93 -19.06 1.54
C LYS A 474 11.60 -18.43 0.19
N SER A 475 10.60 -18.96 -0.51
CA SER A 475 10.04 -18.32 -1.70
C SER A 475 9.24 -17.08 -1.30
N ALA A 476 9.35 -16.01 -2.09
CA ALA A 476 8.70 -14.71 -1.85
C ALA A 476 7.70 -14.38 -2.98
N GLU A 477 6.51 -13.84 -2.65
CA GLU A 477 5.42 -13.54 -3.60
C GLU A 477 5.62 -12.21 -4.38
N ALA A 478 6.43 -12.20 -5.43
CA ALA A 478 6.71 -11.00 -6.20
C ALA A 478 5.65 -10.62 -7.26
N VAL A 479 5.68 -9.36 -7.67
CA VAL A 479 5.00 -8.87 -8.88
C VAL A 479 6.00 -8.33 -9.89
N LEU A 480 5.86 -8.73 -11.15
CA LEU A 480 6.70 -8.30 -12.26
C LEU A 480 5.81 -7.74 -13.37
N LEU A 481 6.14 -6.56 -13.89
CA LEU A 481 5.36 -5.91 -14.94
C LEU A 481 5.99 -6.18 -16.31
N LEU A 482 5.13 -6.32 -17.32
CA LEU A 482 5.55 -6.35 -18.71
C LEU A 482 4.91 -5.18 -19.46
N CYS A 483 5.75 -4.34 -20.01
CA CYS A 483 5.40 -3.04 -20.59
C CYS A 483 5.68 -3.03 -22.09
N GLU A 484 4.73 -2.57 -22.88
CA GLU A 484 4.98 -2.14 -24.24
C GLU A 484 5.58 -0.74 -24.19
N ALA A 485 6.80 -0.60 -24.71
CA ALA A 485 7.57 0.63 -24.73
C ALA A 485 7.87 1.00 -26.18
N ASP A 486 7.46 2.19 -26.60
CA ASP A 486 7.95 2.76 -27.86
C ASP A 486 9.34 3.37 -27.63
N VAL A 487 10.38 2.57 -27.89
CA VAL A 487 11.77 2.99 -27.70
C VAL A 487 12.24 3.90 -28.84
N GLY A 488 11.53 3.90 -29.97
CA GLY A 488 11.89 4.62 -31.18
C GLY A 488 13.05 4.00 -31.95
N SER A 489 13.01 4.12 -33.27
CA SER A 489 14.06 3.64 -34.18
C SER A 489 15.39 4.37 -33.95
N ASN A 490 15.33 5.67 -33.61
CA ASN A 490 16.49 6.54 -33.39
C ASN A 490 16.89 6.66 -31.90
N ARG A 491 16.70 5.60 -31.10
CA ARG A 491 17.11 5.59 -29.68
C ARG A 491 18.62 5.75 -29.51
N LEU A 492 19.03 6.37 -28.41
CA LEU A 492 20.45 6.54 -28.10
C LEU A 492 21.02 5.23 -27.55
N LEU A 493 22.03 4.67 -28.20
CA LEU A 493 22.75 3.49 -27.70
C LEU A 493 23.99 3.94 -26.93
N SER A 494 24.19 3.44 -25.70
CA SER A 494 25.36 3.79 -24.90
C SER A 494 25.95 2.60 -24.15
N GLN A 495 27.28 2.50 -24.15
CA GLN A 495 28.05 1.52 -23.37
C GLN A 495 28.47 2.05 -21.99
N HIS A 496 28.35 3.38 -21.79
CA HIS A 496 28.78 4.08 -20.58
C HIS A 496 27.58 4.76 -19.92
N CYS A 497 27.69 5.03 -18.61
CA CYS A 497 26.67 5.79 -17.90
C CYS A 497 26.52 7.21 -18.48
N ILE A 498 25.29 7.70 -18.50
CA ILE A 498 24.93 9.08 -18.86
C ILE A 498 24.10 9.63 -17.69
N PRO A 499 24.73 10.08 -16.59
CA PRO A 499 24.02 10.48 -15.37
C PRO A 499 22.91 11.51 -15.62
N GLU A 500 23.10 12.39 -16.58
CA GLU A 500 22.15 13.43 -16.99
C GLU A 500 21.42 13.09 -18.31
N GLY A 501 21.18 11.80 -18.57
CA GLY A 501 20.60 11.32 -19.84
C GLY A 501 19.24 11.93 -20.18
N HIS A 502 18.47 12.33 -19.16
CA HIS A 502 17.21 13.06 -19.33
C HIS A 502 17.40 14.42 -20.04
N ASN A 503 18.51 15.12 -19.79
CA ASN A 503 18.81 16.39 -20.47
C ASN A 503 19.21 16.14 -21.93
N VAL A 504 19.92 15.05 -22.22
CA VAL A 504 20.30 14.64 -23.58
C VAL A 504 19.05 14.34 -24.42
N VAL A 505 18.14 13.55 -23.86
CA VAL A 505 16.88 13.19 -24.53
C VAL A 505 15.97 14.42 -24.69
N GLU A 506 15.91 15.31 -23.69
CA GLU A 506 15.18 16.58 -23.79
C GLU A 506 15.75 17.49 -24.88
N ALA A 507 17.09 17.62 -24.96
CA ALA A 507 17.79 18.38 -26.00
C ALA A 507 17.55 17.84 -27.42
N SER A 508 17.28 16.54 -27.57
CA SER A 508 16.92 15.93 -28.87
C SER A 508 15.58 16.41 -29.44
N ARG A 509 14.79 17.19 -28.67
CA ARG A 509 13.47 17.72 -29.05
C ARG A 509 12.48 16.65 -29.53
N GLY A 510 12.62 15.43 -29.04
CA GLY A 510 11.74 14.29 -29.36
C GLY A 510 12.25 13.38 -30.48
N GLN A 511 13.46 13.62 -31.02
CA GLN A 511 14.13 12.69 -31.94
C GLN A 511 14.55 11.39 -31.24
N GLN A 512 14.99 11.49 -29.99
CA GLN A 512 15.32 10.33 -29.16
C GLN A 512 14.21 10.14 -28.12
N ARG A 513 13.71 8.91 -27.99
CA ARG A 513 12.62 8.54 -27.05
C ARG A 513 13.16 7.76 -25.85
N CYS A 514 14.28 7.07 -26.05
CA CYS A 514 14.87 6.12 -25.12
C CYS A 514 16.41 6.22 -25.16
N ILE A 515 17.04 5.95 -24.02
CA ILE A 515 18.45 5.57 -23.96
C ILE A 515 18.50 4.06 -23.71
N GLN A 516 19.13 3.32 -24.62
CA GLN A 516 19.45 1.91 -24.44
C GLN A 516 20.89 1.78 -23.93
N GLY A 517 21.02 1.34 -22.68
CA GLY A 517 22.30 0.87 -22.15
C GLY A 517 22.63 -0.49 -22.74
N LEU A 518 23.77 -0.60 -23.42
CA LEU A 518 24.23 -1.85 -24.05
C LEU A 518 24.94 -2.73 -23.02
N GLY A 519 24.40 -3.93 -22.81
CA GLY A 519 24.94 -4.94 -21.91
C GLY A 519 25.88 -5.93 -22.57
N GLN A 520 26.71 -6.57 -21.75
CA GLN A 520 27.48 -7.76 -22.11
C GLN A 520 26.57 -8.94 -22.46
N ASN A 521 25.36 -8.98 -21.91
CA ASN A 521 24.35 -10.01 -22.22
C ASN A 521 23.07 -9.35 -22.73
N GLY A 522 22.50 -9.91 -23.79
CA GLY A 522 21.26 -9.44 -24.40
C GLY A 522 20.62 -10.50 -25.29
N PRO A 523 19.41 -10.24 -25.81
CA PRO A 523 18.75 -11.16 -26.72
C PRO A 523 19.48 -11.22 -28.07
N ALA A 524 19.70 -12.44 -28.58
CA ALA A 524 20.36 -12.67 -29.86
C ALA A 524 19.50 -12.23 -31.05
N ALA A 525 18.17 -12.35 -30.92
CA ALA A 525 17.21 -11.94 -31.92
C ALA A 525 15.93 -11.40 -31.27
N TRP A 526 15.16 -10.66 -32.06
CA TRP A 526 13.84 -10.16 -31.70
C TRP A 526 12.80 -10.75 -32.65
N LYS A 527 11.67 -11.17 -32.10
CA LYS A 527 10.53 -11.65 -32.88
C LYS A 527 9.30 -10.79 -32.61
N GLY A 528 8.38 -10.76 -33.56
CA GLY A 528 7.07 -10.15 -33.35
C GLY A 528 6.28 -10.91 -32.28
N VAL A 529 5.48 -10.19 -31.50
CA VAL A 529 4.51 -10.82 -30.59
C VAL A 529 3.47 -11.58 -31.42
N GLY A 530 3.37 -12.90 -31.17
CA GLY A 530 2.57 -13.84 -31.95
C GLY A 530 1.08 -13.92 -31.57
N TRP A 531 0.63 -13.16 -30.56
CA TRP A 531 -0.77 -13.09 -30.15
C TRP A 531 -1.30 -11.66 -30.26
N ASN A 532 -2.62 -11.52 -30.22
CA ASN A 532 -3.25 -10.20 -30.29
C ASN A 532 -3.07 -9.46 -28.96
N ILE A 533 -2.12 -8.53 -28.93
CA ILE A 533 -2.09 -7.48 -27.90
C ILE A 533 -3.12 -6.43 -28.35
N GLN A 534 -4.20 -6.26 -27.58
CA GLN A 534 -5.12 -5.13 -27.75
C GLN A 534 -4.37 -3.82 -27.48
N ALA A 535 -3.69 -3.30 -28.50
CA ALA A 535 -3.32 -1.90 -28.53
C ALA A 535 -4.57 -1.08 -28.86
N ALA A 536 -4.45 0.25 -28.85
CA ALA A 536 -5.48 1.13 -29.40
C ALA A 536 -6.05 0.57 -30.73
N PRO A 537 -7.30 0.92 -31.12
CA PRO A 537 -8.10 0.28 -32.19
C PRO A 537 -7.47 0.05 -33.59
N SER A 538 -6.18 0.34 -33.80
CA SER A 538 -5.44 0.28 -35.06
C SER A 538 -4.19 -0.63 -35.09
N ALA A 539 -3.82 -1.35 -34.03
CA ALA A 539 -2.58 -2.17 -34.04
C ALA A 539 -2.78 -3.62 -34.56
N LYS A 540 -1.87 -4.07 -35.42
CA LYS A 540 -1.82 -5.44 -35.98
C LYS A 540 -0.82 -6.35 -35.22
N PRO A 541 -1.00 -7.69 -35.21
CA PRO A 541 0.01 -8.64 -34.73
C PRO A 541 1.38 -8.44 -35.39
N GLY A 542 2.46 -8.74 -34.68
CA GLY A 542 3.84 -8.60 -35.18
C GLY A 542 4.46 -7.20 -35.12
N VAL A 543 3.70 -6.15 -34.78
CA VAL A 543 4.21 -4.76 -34.72
C VAL A 543 4.96 -4.47 -33.41
N VAL A 544 4.64 -5.19 -32.33
CA VAL A 544 5.40 -5.13 -31.07
C VAL A 544 6.41 -6.27 -31.07
N LEU A 545 7.67 -5.96 -30.75
CA LEU A 545 8.77 -6.91 -30.74
C LEU A 545 9.07 -7.37 -29.31
N MET A 546 9.37 -8.67 -29.16
CA MET A 546 9.84 -9.29 -27.93
C MET A 546 11.12 -10.08 -28.21
N PRO A 547 11.98 -10.34 -27.22
CA PRO A 547 13.10 -11.25 -27.35
C PRO A 547 12.69 -12.60 -27.91
N ASP A 548 13.42 -13.07 -28.91
CA ASP A 548 13.32 -14.46 -29.34
C ASP A 548 14.15 -15.34 -28.40
N THR A 549 13.48 -16.01 -27.49
CA THR A 549 14.11 -16.84 -26.46
C THR A 549 14.38 -18.29 -26.92
N THR A 550 14.21 -18.60 -28.21
CA THR A 550 14.66 -19.88 -28.77
C THR A 550 16.18 -19.99 -28.81
N SER A 551 16.85 -18.85 -28.93
CA SER A 551 18.30 -18.72 -28.77
C SER A 551 18.63 -18.22 -27.37
N PRO A 552 19.70 -18.74 -26.73
CA PRO A 552 20.13 -18.23 -25.44
C PRO A 552 20.54 -16.76 -25.53
N TYR A 553 20.42 -16.03 -24.41
CA TYR A 553 21.01 -14.70 -24.29
C TYR A 553 22.51 -14.82 -24.56
N GLY A 554 23.00 -14.08 -25.55
CA GLY A 554 24.38 -14.17 -26.03
C GLY A 554 25.25 -13.02 -25.53
N GLU A 555 26.54 -13.06 -25.91
CA GLU A 555 27.44 -11.92 -25.78
C GLU A 555 26.88 -10.76 -26.61
N GLY A 556 26.36 -9.73 -25.95
CA GLY A 556 25.93 -8.49 -26.57
C GLY A 556 27.15 -7.68 -27.00
N TYR A 557 27.65 -6.83 -26.10
CA TYR A 557 28.88 -6.06 -26.31
C TYR A 557 29.98 -6.50 -25.33
N SER A 558 31.02 -7.18 -25.84
CA SER A 558 32.09 -7.82 -25.04
C SER A 558 32.96 -6.87 -24.19
N ARG A 559 32.88 -5.55 -24.43
CA ARG A 559 33.59 -4.50 -23.66
C ARG A 559 32.67 -3.56 -22.86
N GLY A 560 31.37 -3.88 -22.73
CA GLY A 560 30.40 -3.02 -22.04
C GLY A 560 30.57 -2.99 -20.51
N VAL A 561 30.26 -1.85 -19.87
CA VAL A 561 30.26 -1.69 -18.40
C VAL A 561 29.03 -2.37 -17.77
N LEU A 562 27.94 -2.49 -18.53
CA LEU A 562 26.70 -3.13 -18.09
C LEU A 562 26.76 -4.63 -18.32
N ARG A 563 26.31 -5.42 -17.34
CA ARG A 563 26.14 -6.87 -17.55
C ARG A 563 24.97 -7.22 -18.46
N PHE A 564 23.96 -6.36 -18.53
CA PHE A 564 22.70 -6.61 -19.23
C PHE A 564 22.15 -5.30 -19.79
N ASN A 565 21.38 -5.39 -20.87
CA ASN A 565 20.72 -4.21 -21.44
C ASN A 565 19.80 -3.49 -20.45
N GLU A 566 19.63 -2.19 -20.66
CA GLU A 566 18.62 -1.35 -20.00
C GLU A 566 17.97 -0.45 -21.04
N TYR A 567 16.68 -0.19 -20.89
CA TYR A 567 15.95 0.76 -21.72
C TYR A 567 15.35 1.79 -20.79
N VAL A 568 15.77 3.04 -20.95
CA VAL A 568 15.38 4.13 -20.05
C VAL A 568 14.51 5.13 -20.80
N MET A 569 13.28 5.24 -20.33
CA MET A 569 12.23 6.06 -20.93
C MET A 569 12.07 7.37 -20.17
N PHE A 570 12.00 8.48 -20.89
CA PHE A 570 11.91 9.83 -20.30
C PHE A 570 10.53 10.48 -20.47
N ARG A 571 9.56 9.72 -20.97
CA ARG A 571 8.14 10.10 -20.97
C ARG A 571 7.27 8.89 -20.67
N ALA A 572 6.38 9.03 -19.68
CA ALA A 572 5.43 7.98 -19.32
C ALA A 572 4.40 7.68 -20.43
N SER A 573 4.14 8.65 -21.31
CA SER A 573 3.24 8.45 -22.46
C SER A 573 3.77 7.41 -23.45
N HIS A 574 5.09 7.18 -23.55
CA HIS A 574 5.64 6.18 -24.49
C HIS A 574 5.55 4.74 -23.96
N LEU A 575 4.80 4.53 -22.87
CA LEU A 575 4.73 3.26 -22.15
C LEU A 575 3.29 2.86 -21.88
N ILE A 576 3.03 1.57 -22.09
CA ILE A 576 1.76 0.96 -21.71
C ILE A 576 2.04 -0.33 -20.94
N ILE A 577 1.46 -0.46 -19.75
CA ILE A 577 1.53 -1.70 -18.98
C ILE A 577 0.58 -2.69 -19.63
N ARG A 578 1.10 -3.83 -20.10
CA ARG A 578 0.30 -4.87 -20.77
C ARG A 578 -0.01 -6.04 -19.85
N TYR A 579 0.95 -6.42 -19.01
CA TYR A 579 0.77 -7.56 -18.11
C TYR A 579 1.35 -7.32 -16.72
N VAL A 580 0.72 -7.94 -15.73
CA VAL A 580 1.24 -8.10 -14.36
C VAL A 580 1.39 -9.59 -14.11
N PHE A 581 2.59 -10.03 -13.76
CA PHE A 581 2.87 -11.40 -13.35
C PHE A 581 2.91 -11.45 -11.83
N ARG A 582 2.14 -12.35 -11.24
CA ARG A 582 2.27 -12.73 -9.83
C ARG A 582 3.10 -14.00 -9.76
N LEU A 583 4.25 -13.92 -9.12
CA LEU A 583 5.28 -14.96 -9.09
C LEU A 583 5.60 -15.34 -7.65
N LYS A 584 6.03 -16.57 -7.44
CA LYS A 584 6.91 -16.88 -6.31
C LYS A 584 8.34 -16.91 -6.85
N ILE A 585 9.24 -16.17 -6.19
CA ILE A 585 10.64 -16.09 -6.55
C ILE A 585 11.48 -16.74 -5.45
N SER A 586 12.47 -17.54 -5.83
CA SER A 586 13.50 -18.07 -4.92
C SER A 586 14.89 -17.93 -5.53
N GLY A 587 15.92 -17.80 -4.68
CA GLY A 587 17.31 -17.57 -5.12
C GLY A 587 18.12 -16.71 -4.14
N PRO A 588 19.42 -16.49 -4.40
CA PRO A 588 20.26 -15.66 -3.55
C PRO A 588 19.81 -14.19 -3.60
N GLY A 589 19.50 -13.61 -2.43
CA GLY A 589 19.03 -12.22 -2.32
C GLY A 589 17.50 -12.04 -2.41
N CYS A 590 16.74 -13.14 -2.38
CA CYS A 590 15.29 -13.14 -2.13
C CYS A 590 14.96 -13.06 -0.65
#